data_AF-F7RNF4-F1
#
_entry.id   AF-F7RNF4-F1
#
_cell.length_a   1.000
_cell.length_b   1.000
_cell.length_c   1.000
_cell.angle_alpha   90.00
_cell.angle_beta   90.00
_cell.angle_gamma   90.00
#
_symmetry.space_group_name_H-M   'P 1'
#
loop_
_entity.id
_entity.type
_entity.pdbx_description
1 polymer ?
#
loop_
_entity_poly.entity_id
_entity_poly.type
_entity_poly.pdbx_seq_one_letter_code
_entity_poly.pdbx_strand_id
1 'polypeptide(L)' 'MTTKTNTAKVSKSRIYRAVASSTAIETGKSTAEIEAKLKASKSRFSHLTLA' A
#
# COMPACT_ATOMS: atom_id res chain seq x y z
N MET A 1 -12.18 -16.81 27.60
CA MET A 1 -10.90 -16.07 27.55
C MET A 1 -10.77 -15.45 26.17
N THR A 2 -10.81 -14.12 26.06
CA THR A 2 -10.74 -13.41 24.76
C THR A 2 -9.31 -12.90 24.55
N THR A 3 -8.54 -13.61 23.75
CA THR A 3 -7.18 -13.20 23.37
C THR A 3 -7.27 -12.07 22.36
N LYS A 4 -7.21 -10.82 22.82
CA LYS A 4 -7.06 -9.65 21.95
C LYS A 4 -5.67 -9.74 21.32
N THR A 5 -5.61 -10.19 20.07
CA THR A 5 -4.38 -10.25 19.29
C THR A 5 -3.81 -8.84 19.15
N ASN A 6 -2.59 -8.65 19.62
CA ASN A 6 -1.87 -7.39 19.47
C ASN A 6 -1.65 -7.16 17.96
N THR A 7 -2.44 -6.25 17.37
CA THR A 7 -2.35 -5.94 15.94
C THR A 7 -1.04 -5.22 15.69
N ALA A 8 -0.03 -5.99 15.27
CA ALA A 8 1.27 -5.45 14.91
C ALA A 8 1.08 -4.28 13.93
N LYS A 9 1.61 -3.12 14.30
CA LYS A 9 1.44 -1.88 13.54
C LYS A 9 1.92 -2.10 12.11
N VAL A 10 1.00 -2.01 11.15
CA VAL A 10 1.31 -2.22 9.73
C VAL A 10 2.18 -1.06 9.24
N SER A 11 3.36 -1.38 8.70
CA SER A 11 4.23 -0.37 8.13
C SER A 11 3.66 0.16 6.80
N LYS A 12 3.91 1.44 6.50
CA LYS A 12 3.56 2.04 5.19
C LYS A 12 4.13 1.25 4.01
N SER A 13 5.32 0.65 4.17
CA SER A 13 5.92 -0.22 3.16
C SER A 13 5.09 -1.47 2.87
N ARG A 14 4.47 -2.08 3.90
CA ARG A 14 3.62 -3.25 3.72
C ARG A 14 2.34 -2.89 2.97
N ILE A 15 1.78 -1.73 3.29
CA ILE A 15 0.65 -1.13 2.57
C ILE A 15 0.99 -0.89 1.10
N TYR A 16 2.12 -0.22 0.80
CA TYR A 16 2.51 0.06 -0.58
C TYR A 16 2.69 -1.22 -1.39
N ARG A 17 3.28 -2.25 -0.78
CA ARG A 17 3.42 -3.56 -1.41
C ARG A 17 2.06 -4.19 -1.72
N ALA A 18 1.13 -4.19 -0.77
CA ALA A 18 -0.20 -4.76 -0.96
C ALA A 18 -0.96 -4.08 -2.11
N VAL A 19 -0.97 -2.74 -2.13
CA VAL A 19 -1.63 -1.96 -3.18
C VAL A 19 -0.92 -2.12 -4.52
N ALA A 20 0.41 -2.13 -4.54
CA ALA A 20 1.17 -2.34 -5.76
C ALA A 20 0.92 -3.72 -6.36
N SER A 21 0.81 -4.77 -5.53
CA SER A 21 0.48 -6.13 -5.97
C SER A 21 -0.89 -6.20 -6.63
N SER A 22 -1.96 -5.68 -6.01
CA SER A 22 -3.30 -5.72 -6.60
C SER A 22 -3.38 -4.88 -7.87
N THR A 23 -2.77 -3.69 -7.85
CA THR A 23 -2.77 -2.78 -9.00
C THR A 23 -1.97 -3.39 -10.16
N ALA A 24 -0.84 -4.05 -9.89
CA ALA A 24 -0.02 -4.70 -10.92
C ALA A 24 -0.77 -5.82 -11.62
N ILE A 25 -1.55 -6.61 -10.88
CA ILE A 25 -2.39 -7.67 -11.44
C ILE A 25 -3.48 -7.06 -12.34
N GLU A 26 -4.14 -6.00 -11.87
CA GLU A 26 -5.26 -5.38 -12.60
C GLU A 26 -4.81 -4.55 -13.80
N THR A 27 -3.65 -3.90 -13.72
CA THR A 27 -3.15 -3.01 -14.79
C THR A 27 -2.08 -3.65 -15.69
N GLY A 28 -1.63 -4.88 -15.38
CA GLY A 28 -0.56 -5.58 -16.11
C GLY A 28 0.82 -4.91 -16.03
N LYS A 29 0.99 -3.93 -15.14
CA LYS A 29 2.26 -3.20 -14.93
C LYS A 29 3.12 -3.89 -13.89
N SER A 30 4.42 -3.66 -13.94
CA SER A 30 5.34 -4.21 -12.94
C SER A 30 5.08 -3.61 -11.55
N THR A 31 5.04 -4.47 -10.52
CA THR A 31 4.89 -4.07 -9.12
C THR A 31 5.91 -3.01 -8.68
N ALA A 32 7.16 -3.14 -9.13
CA ALA A 32 8.24 -2.20 -8.84
C ALA A 32 7.96 -0.77 -9.37
N GLU A 33 7.36 -0.66 -10.56
CA GLU A 33 7.01 0.63 -11.15
C GLU A 33 5.92 1.32 -10.30
N ILE A 34 4.92 0.56 -9.86
CA ILE A 34 3.81 1.08 -9.05
C ILE A 34 4.30 1.44 -7.65
N GLU A 35 5.16 0.61 -7.02
CA GLU A 35 5.76 0.93 -5.73
C GLU A 35 6.61 2.20 -5.77
N ALA A 36 7.40 2.40 -6.84
CA ALA A 36 8.19 3.61 -7.03
C ALA A 36 7.28 4.84 -7.13
N LYS A 37 6.18 4.74 -7.90
CA LYS A 37 5.17 5.80 -8.03
C LYS A 37 4.47 6.11 -6.70
N LEU A 38 4.14 5.10 -5.91
CA LEU A 38 3.52 5.24 -4.59
C LEU A 38 4.48 5.90 -3.57
N LYS A 39 5.78 5.56 -3.61
CA LYS A 39 6.80 6.13 -2.73
C LYS A 39 7.16 7.56 -3.12
N ALA A 40 7.13 7.89 -4.42
CA ALA A 40 7.51 9.20 -4.95
C ALA A 40 6.60 10.36 -4.48
N SER A 41 5.51 10.09 -3.75
CA SER A 41 4.68 11.08 -3.05
C SER A 41 4.21 12.26 -3.91
N LYS A 42 4.19 12.10 -5.24
CA LYS A 42 3.76 13.16 -6.17
C LYS A 42 2.24 13.15 -6.19
N SER A 43 1.73 13.86 -5.21
CA SER A 43 0.42 13.65 -4.65
C SER A 43 -0.66 14.26 -5.53
N ARG A 44 -1.05 13.55 -6.59
CA ARG A 44 -2.26 13.88 -7.34
C ARG A 44 -3.51 13.76 -6.47
N PHE A 45 -3.43 13.04 -5.35
CA PHE A 45 -4.54 12.76 -4.44
C PHE A 45 -4.14 12.92 -2.97
N SER A 46 -3.51 14.05 -2.60
CA SER A 46 -3.02 14.31 -1.22
C SER A 46 -4.10 14.26 -0.17
N HIS A 47 -5.32 14.52 -0.59
CA HIS A 47 -6.51 14.49 0.24
C HIS A 47 -7.01 13.06 0.51
N LEU A 48 -6.60 12.07 -0.30
CA LEU A 48 -6.95 10.68 -0.03
C LEU A 48 -5.99 10.13 1.03
N THR A 49 -6.48 10.07 2.26
CA THR A 49 -5.85 9.28 3.32
C THR A 49 -6.23 7.82 3.11
N LEU A 50 -5.26 6.93 3.20
CA LEU A 50 -5.55 5.50 3.19
C LEU A 50 -6.36 5.14 4.43
N ALA A 51 -7.58 4.61 4.21
CA ALA A 51 -8.51 4.17 5.25
C ALA A 51 -7.99 2.96 6.03
#